data_AF-A0A6Y0WS07-F1
#
_entry.id   AF-A0A6Y0WS07-F1
#
_cell.length_a   1.000
_cell.length_b   1.000
_cell.length_c   1.000
_cell.angle_alpha   90.00
_cell.angle_beta   90.00
_cell.angle_gamma   90.00
#
_symmetry.space_group_name_H-M   'P 1'
#
loop_
_entity.id
_entity.type
_entity.pdbx_description
1 polymer ?
#
loop_
_entity_poly.entity_id
_entity_poly.type
_entity_poly.pdbx_seq_one_letter_code
_entity_poly.pdbx_strand_id
1 'polypeptide(L)'
;MITDDKQTNEHLRSYINYYTGLKNPRYAVLVKGEWGVGKTHLIKNILKDDQKFYVSLFGLTTIQEVHSAVFVKMYPNRSRLKKILNWFGSSSMKANDVTLALGPLVGNIANALIKEKVDNSKTIVFDDLERCSINLEDLFGAINKYVEHHGCKVIVIAHDDKLNDELTDKKEKIFGQVIKVTPDIEGAFNQFISKSKAPIAF
;
A
#
# COMPACT_ATOMS: atom_id res chain seq x y z
N MET A 1 16.66 -23.56 29.99
CA MET A 1 17.28 -22.96 28.79
C MET A 1 16.21 -22.12 28.14
N ILE A 2 16.33 -20.80 28.24
CA ILE A 2 15.43 -19.86 27.58
C ILE A 2 15.82 -19.89 26.11
N THR A 3 14.99 -20.49 25.27
CA THR A 3 15.13 -20.38 23.82
C THR A 3 15.07 -18.90 23.46
N ASP A 4 16.09 -18.42 22.74
CA ASP A 4 16.09 -17.10 22.11
C ASP A 4 14.75 -16.91 21.39
N ASP A 5 13.87 -16.09 21.97
CA ASP A 5 12.57 -15.74 21.41
C ASP A 5 12.79 -14.74 20.27
N LYS A 6 13.39 -15.24 19.18
CA LYS A 6 13.60 -14.43 17.98
C LYS A 6 12.23 -14.24 17.35
N GLN A 7 11.67 -13.05 17.55
CA GLN A 7 10.35 -12.69 17.05
C GLN A 7 10.19 -13.11 15.57
N THR A 8 9.13 -13.86 15.28
CA THR A 8 8.84 -14.32 13.92
C THR A 8 8.91 -13.16 12.92
N ASN A 9 9.60 -13.35 11.79
CA ASN A 9 9.85 -12.34 10.76
C ASN A 9 10.81 -11.18 11.13
N GLU A 10 11.70 -11.31 12.13
CA GLU A 10 12.71 -10.28 12.45
C GLU A 10 13.52 -9.77 11.25
N HIS A 11 13.90 -10.66 10.33
CA HIS A 11 14.62 -10.27 9.11
C HIS A 11 13.81 -9.33 8.21
N LEU A 12 12.49 -9.57 8.10
CA LEU A 12 11.57 -8.69 7.36
C LEU A 12 11.45 -7.35 8.08
N ARG A 13 11.27 -7.34 9.40
CA ARG A 13 11.19 -6.11 10.20
C ARG A 13 12.43 -5.24 9.99
N SER A 14 13.61 -5.84 10.13
CA SER A 14 14.90 -5.19 9.93
C SER A 14 15.03 -4.62 8.52
N TYR A 15 14.67 -5.40 7.49
CA TYR A 15 14.75 -4.94 6.11
C TYR A 15 13.79 -3.79 5.81
N ILE A 16 12.53 -3.86 6.26
CA ILE A 16 11.55 -2.80 6.04
C ILE A 16 11.99 -1.50 6.72
N ASN A 17 12.55 -1.57 7.94
CA ASN A 17 13.12 -0.41 8.61
C ASN A 17 14.30 0.18 7.83
N TYR A 18 15.21 -0.66 7.33
CA TYR A 18 16.30 -0.22 6.45
C TYR A 18 15.75 0.47 5.18
N TYR A 19 14.86 -0.20 4.46
CA TYR A 19 14.28 0.30 3.21
C TYR A 19 13.57 1.65 3.40
N THR A 20 12.81 1.79 4.49
CA THR A 20 12.09 3.04 4.76
C THR A 20 13.00 4.22 5.13
N GLY A 21 14.22 3.94 5.58
CA GLY A 21 15.29 4.92 5.80
C GLY A 21 16.02 5.37 4.53
N LEU A 22 15.86 4.67 3.41
CA LEU A 22 16.50 5.05 2.15
C LEU A 22 15.92 6.33 1.56
N LYS A 23 16.78 7.07 0.87
CA LYS A 23 16.39 8.23 0.05
C LYS A 23 16.29 7.79 -1.41
N ASN A 24 15.11 7.93 -2.01
CA ASN A 24 14.83 7.58 -3.40
C ASN A 24 15.36 6.19 -3.80
N PRO A 25 14.80 5.10 -3.24
CA PRO A 25 15.35 3.75 -3.45
C PRO A 25 15.35 3.30 -4.91
N ARG A 26 14.48 3.86 -5.78
CA ARG A 26 14.30 3.45 -7.18
C ARG A 26 13.88 2.00 -7.38
N TYR A 27 13.31 1.40 -6.34
CA TYR A 27 12.68 0.10 -6.42
C TYR A 27 11.61 -0.02 -5.34
N ALA A 28 10.64 -0.90 -5.58
CA ALA A 28 9.62 -1.28 -4.63
C ALA A 28 10.01 -2.57 -3.89
N VAL A 29 9.43 -2.79 -2.71
CA VAL A 29 9.57 -4.06 -1.98
C VAL A 29 8.29 -4.86 -2.09
N LEU A 30 8.40 -6.11 -2.53
CA LEU A 30 7.27 -7.04 -2.56
C LEU A 30 7.26 -7.88 -1.28
N VAL A 31 6.17 -7.81 -0.53
CA VAL A 31 5.90 -8.62 0.66
C VAL A 31 4.84 -9.66 0.28
N LYS A 32 5.26 -10.92 0.18
CA LYS A 32 4.41 -12.00 -0.34
C LYS A 32 4.19 -13.15 0.65
N GLY A 33 3.21 -14.00 0.36
CA GLY A 33 2.89 -15.17 1.16
C GLY A 33 1.43 -15.60 1.04
N GLU A 34 1.10 -16.73 1.67
CA GLU A 34 -0.23 -17.34 1.63
C GLU A 34 -1.34 -16.44 2.21
N TRP A 35 -2.59 -16.80 1.91
CA TRP A 35 -3.74 -16.20 2.59
C TRP A 35 -3.67 -16.48 4.10
N GLY A 36 -4.04 -15.50 4.92
CA GLY A 36 -4.11 -15.68 6.37
C GLY A 36 -2.78 -15.65 7.13
N VAL A 37 -1.62 -15.56 6.47
CA VAL A 37 -0.30 -15.54 7.16
C VAL A 37 0.03 -14.22 7.87
N GLY A 38 -0.86 -13.23 7.82
CA GLY A 38 -0.71 -11.98 8.55
C GLY A 38 0.10 -10.88 7.86
N LYS A 39 0.32 -10.94 6.53
CA LYS A 39 1.10 -9.94 5.77
C LYS A 39 0.70 -8.48 6.07
N THR A 40 -0.59 -8.16 5.89
CA THR A 40 -1.16 -6.84 6.17
C THR A 40 -0.96 -6.43 7.62
N HIS A 41 -1.19 -7.34 8.56
CA HIS A 41 -1.04 -7.09 9.99
C HIS A 41 0.42 -6.79 10.33
N LEU A 42 1.37 -7.57 9.80
CA LEU A 42 2.80 -7.38 9.99
C LEU A 42 3.26 -6.00 9.50
N ILE A 43 2.91 -5.62 8.26
CA ILE A 43 3.31 -4.30 7.72
C ILE A 43 2.65 -3.15 8.47
N LYS A 44 1.39 -3.30 8.91
CA LYS A 44 0.73 -2.29 9.75
C LYS A 44 1.38 -2.14 11.12
N ASN A 45 1.96 -3.20 11.66
CA ASN A 45 2.68 -3.17 12.93
C ASN A 45 4.10 -2.61 12.80
N ILE A 46 4.77 -2.82 11.67
CA ILE A 46 6.11 -2.27 11.41
C ILE A 46 6.03 -0.77 11.12
N LEU A 47 5.10 -0.36 10.26
CA LEU A 47 4.94 1.04 9.85
C LEU A 47 3.72 1.64 10.53
N LYS A 48 3.92 2.66 11.36
CA LYS A 48 2.82 3.42 11.97
C LYS A 48 2.06 4.24 10.90
N ASP A 49 0.85 4.67 11.23
CA ASP A 49 -0.03 5.38 10.26
C ASP A 49 0.54 6.74 9.83
N ASP A 50 1.35 7.38 10.67
CA ASP A 50 2.08 8.60 10.34
C ASP A 50 3.30 8.35 9.45
N GLN A 51 3.73 7.11 9.26
CA GLN A 51 4.88 6.71 8.44
C GLN A 51 4.47 6.15 7.07
N LYS A 52 3.17 5.94 6.82
CA LYS A 52 2.69 5.29 5.60
C LYS A 52 1.46 5.96 4.98
N PHE A 53 1.35 5.83 3.67
CA PHE A 53 0.11 6.01 2.92
C PHE A 53 -0.42 4.62 2.52
N TYR A 54 -1.34 4.08 3.31
CA TYR A 54 -1.90 2.76 3.07
C TYR A 54 -3.08 2.83 2.09
N VAL A 55 -2.97 2.10 0.98
CA VAL A 55 -3.95 2.01 -0.11
C VAL A 55 -4.27 0.54 -0.36
N SER A 56 -5.52 0.14 -0.15
CA SER A 56 -5.99 -1.17 -0.63
C SER A 56 -6.37 -1.05 -2.10
N LEU A 57 -5.92 -2.00 -2.91
CA LEU A 57 -6.22 -2.11 -4.33
C LEU A 57 -7.49 -2.93 -4.61
N PHE A 58 -8.10 -3.47 -3.56
CA PHE A 58 -9.30 -4.30 -3.64
C PHE A 58 -10.43 -3.59 -4.38
N GLY A 59 -10.91 -4.19 -5.47
CA GLY A 59 -12.05 -3.69 -6.23
C GLY A 59 -11.81 -2.41 -7.03
N LEU A 60 -10.57 -1.91 -7.07
CA LEU A 60 -10.22 -0.83 -8.01
C LEU A 60 -10.19 -1.38 -9.44
N THR A 61 -10.72 -0.59 -10.36
CA THR A 61 -10.97 -1.00 -11.75
C THR A 61 -10.18 -0.20 -12.77
N THR A 62 -9.64 0.97 -12.39
CA THR A 62 -8.84 1.82 -13.28
C THR A 62 -7.57 2.37 -12.61
N ILE A 63 -6.53 2.65 -13.39
CA ILE A 63 -5.29 3.27 -12.88
C ILE A 63 -5.55 4.66 -12.30
N GLN A 64 -6.54 5.38 -12.83
CA GLN A 64 -6.96 6.67 -12.31
C GLN A 64 -7.54 6.55 -10.89
N GLU A 65 -8.29 5.47 -10.59
CA GLU A 65 -8.76 5.18 -9.23
C GLU A 65 -7.60 4.88 -8.27
N VAL A 66 -6.58 4.13 -8.72
CA VAL A 66 -5.36 3.88 -7.93
C VAL A 66 -4.66 5.19 -7.57
N HIS A 67 -4.41 6.03 -8.57
CA HIS A 67 -3.84 7.36 -8.36
C HIS A 67 -4.69 8.19 -7.40
N SER A 68 -6.00 8.22 -7.60
CA SER A 68 -6.92 8.97 -6.74
C SER A 68 -6.88 8.49 -5.29
N ALA A 69 -6.84 7.18 -5.07
CA ALA A 69 -6.74 6.59 -3.74
C ALA A 69 -5.43 7.01 -3.04
N VAL A 70 -4.29 6.97 -3.75
CA VAL A 70 -3.00 7.44 -3.23
C VAL A 70 -3.05 8.91 -2.86
N PHE A 71 -3.55 9.77 -3.74
CA PHE A 71 -3.61 11.21 -3.52
C PHE A 71 -4.48 11.58 -2.32
N VAL A 72 -5.64 10.94 -2.16
CA VAL A 72 -6.51 11.16 -1.00
C VAL A 72 -5.81 10.79 0.31
N LYS A 73 -4.99 9.73 0.32
CA LYS A 73 -4.21 9.34 1.49
C LYS A 73 -3.05 10.30 1.78
N MET A 74 -2.41 10.84 0.73
CA MET A 74 -1.36 11.86 0.87
C MET A 74 -1.88 13.17 1.46
N TYR A 75 -3.08 13.57 1.06
CA TYR A 75 -3.65 14.87 1.41
C TYR A 75 -5.02 14.72 2.09
N PRO A 76 -5.11 14.19 3.33
CA PRO A 76 -6.40 13.92 3.97
C PRO A 76 -7.22 15.18 4.27
N ASN A 77 -6.57 16.35 4.36
CA ASN A 77 -7.27 17.61 4.66
C ASN A 77 -8.15 18.04 3.48
N ARG A 78 -9.48 18.00 3.67
CA ARG A 78 -10.50 18.41 2.70
C ARG A 78 -10.26 19.80 2.09
N SER A 79 -9.73 20.75 2.86
CA SER A 79 -9.39 22.08 2.37
C SER A 79 -8.15 22.08 1.47
N ARG A 80 -7.14 21.25 1.76
CA ARG A 80 -5.98 21.04 0.87
C ARG A 80 -6.40 20.30 -0.39
N LEU A 81 -7.21 19.26 -0.28
CA LEU A 81 -7.81 18.57 -1.43
C LEU A 81 -8.57 19.57 -2.31
N LYS A 82 -9.49 20.34 -1.74
CA LYS A 82 -10.25 21.37 -2.49
C LYS A 82 -9.35 22.44 -3.10
N LYS A 83 -8.31 22.92 -2.39
CA LYS A 83 -7.37 23.91 -2.93
C LYS A 83 -6.55 23.36 -4.10
N ILE A 84 -6.05 22.13 -3.98
CA ILE A 84 -5.33 21.45 -5.06
C ILE A 84 -6.28 21.24 -6.25
N LEU A 85 -7.49 20.72 -6.00
CA LEU A 85 -8.52 20.55 -7.03
C LEU A 85 -8.87 21.88 -7.74
N ASN A 86 -9.03 22.98 -6.99
CA ASN A 86 -9.34 24.30 -7.55
C ASN A 86 -8.17 24.96 -8.27
N TRP A 87 -6.92 24.67 -7.87
CA TRP A 87 -5.72 25.13 -8.58
C TRP A 87 -5.60 24.44 -9.95
N PHE A 88 -5.90 23.14 -10.02
CA PHE A 88 -5.66 22.31 -11.20
C PHE A 88 -6.88 22.11 -12.11
N GLY A 89 -8.06 22.62 -11.73
CA GLY A 89 -9.27 22.60 -12.55
C GLY A 89 -10.03 23.92 -12.45
N SER A 90 -10.20 24.59 -13.58
CA SER A 90 -11.04 25.78 -13.71
C SER A 90 -12.48 25.52 -13.25
N SER A 91 -12.92 26.30 -12.25
CA SER A 91 -14.27 26.83 -12.02
C SER A 91 -15.51 25.89 -12.09
N SER A 92 -16.26 25.86 -10.97
CA SER A 92 -17.68 25.48 -10.83
C SER A 92 -18.05 24.00 -10.57
N MET A 93 -17.76 23.47 -9.38
CA MET A 93 -18.53 22.35 -8.81
C MET A 93 -19.20 22.77 -7.50
N LYS A 94 -20.52 22.91 -7.53
CA LYS A 94 -21.35 23.23 -6.36
C LYS A 94 -21.26 22.10 -5.35
N ALA A 95 -20.90 22.43 -4.12
CA ALA A 95 -20.41 21.51 -3.08
C ALA A 95 -21.47 20.63 -2.40
N ASN A 96 -22.67 20.48 -2.98
CA ASN A 96 -23.82 19.95 -2.25
C ASN A 96 -24.23 18.51 -2.57
N ASP A 97 -23.48 17.80 -3.42
CA ASP A 97 -23.72 16.38 -3.67
C ASP A 97 -22.38 15.62 -3.79
N VAL A 98 -21.90 15.14 -2.64
CA VAL A 98 -20.58 14.48 -2.51
C VAL A 98 -20.54 13.15 -3.27
N THR A 99 -21.70 12.55 -3.54
CA THR A 99 -21.83 11.20 -4.11
C THR A 99 -21.70 11.20 -5.64
N LEU A 100 -22.13 12.26 -6.33
CA LEU A 100 -22.07 12.37 -7.79
C LEU A 100 -20.77 13.00 -8.33
N ALA A 101 -19.93 13.56 -7.46
CA ALA A 101 -18.72 14.29 -7.87
C ALA A 101 -17.46 13.41 -8.06
N LEU A 102 -17.49 12.12 -7.69
CA LEU A 102 -16.27 11.30 -7.68
C LEU A 102 -15.69 11.05 -9.08
N GLY A 103 -16.51 10.90 -10.12
CA GLY A 103 -16.04 10.64 -11.49
C GLY A 103 -15.13 11.76 -12.05
N PRO A 104 -15.57 13.03 -12.08
CA PRO A 104 -14.73 14.16 -12.48
C PRO A 104 -13.51 14.38 -11.57
N LEU A 105 -13.65 14.07 -10.28
CA LEU A 105 -12.54 14.18 -9.32
C LEU A 105 -11.43 13.17 -9.59
N VAL A 106 -11.75 11.94 -9.97
CA VAL A 106 -10.78 10.88 -10.25
C VAL A 106 -9.85 11.25 -11.41
N GLY A 107 -10.41 11.77 -12.51
CA GLY A 107 -9.61 12.18 -13.68
C GLY A 107 -8.65 13.34 -13.39
N ASN A 108 -9.14 14.38 -12.68
CA ASN A 108 -8.33 15.56 -12.36
C ASN A 108 -7.20 15.23 -11.37
N ILE A 109 -7.49 14.39 -10.38
CA ILE A 109 -6.49 13.95 -9.39
C ILE A 109 -5.41 13.09 -10.05
N ALA A 110 -5.79 12.15 -10.92
CA ALA A 110 -4.84 11.32 -11.65
C ALA A 110 -3.89 12.19 -12.50
N ASN A 111 -4.43 13.17 -13.24
CA ASN A 111 -3.62 14.10 -14.03
C ASN A 111 -2.66 14.94 -13.17
N ALA A 112 -3.08 15.36 -11.97
CA ALA A 112 -2.23 16.08 -11.04
C ALA A 112 -1.07 15.21 -10.56
N LEU A 113 -1.33 13.99 -10.11
CA LEU A 113 -0.27 13.04 -9.72
C LEU A 113 0.68 12.73 -10.88
N ILE A 114 0.16 12.70 -12.11
CA ILE A 114 0.95 12.42 -13.31
C ILE A 114 1.93 13.56 -13.63
N LYS A 115 1.56 14.81 -13.35
CA LYS A 115 2.28 16.03 -13.77
C LYS A 115 3.06 16.73 -12.64
N GLU A 116 2.70 16.51 -11.38
CA GLU A 116 3.22 17.27 -10.23
C GLU A 116 4.09 16.44 -9.28
N LYS A 117 4.79 17.13 -8.37
CA LYS A 117 5.46 16.50 -7.23
C LYS A 117 4.43 15.96 -6.24
N VAL A 118 4.60 14.71 -5.84
CA VAL A 118 3.77 14.05 -4.81
C VAL A 118 4.49 14.06 -3.47
N ASP A 119 3.76 13.88 -2.38
CA ASP A 119 4.36 13.73 -1.05
C ASP A 119 5.08 12.38 -0.95
N ASN A 120 6.41 12.41 -0.90
CA ASN A 120 7.26 11.23 -0.75
C ASN A 120 7.87 11.09 0.65
N SER A 121 7.36 11.84 1.64
CA SER A 121 7.85 11.79 3.02
C SER A 121 7.54 10.46 3.72
N LYS A 122 6.48 9.77 3.28
CA LYS A 122 6.01 8.49 3.83
C LYS A 122 6.07 7.38 2.81
N THR A 123 6.07 6.14 3.29
CA THR A 123 6.05 4.95 2.44
C THR A 123 4.64 4.68 1.93
N ILE A 124 4.46 4.50 0.63
CA ILE A 124 3.19 4.03 0.06
C ILE A 124 3.12 2.52 0.25
N VAL A 125 2.02 2.04 0.83
CA VAL A 125 1.74 0.61 0.97
C VAL A 125 0.54 0.28 0.09
N PHE A 126 0.77 -0.48 -0.99
CA PHE A 126 -0.28 -1.07 -1.80
C PHE A 126 -0.59 -2.46 -1.29
N ASP A 127 -1.84 -2.72 -0.91
CA ASP A 127 -2.30 -4.01 -0.40
C ASP A 127 -3.35 -4.64 -1.31
N ASP A 128 -3.55 -5.95 -1.18
CA ASP A 128 -4.50 -6.74 -1.97
C ASP A 128 -4.25 -6.66 -3.48
N LEU A 129 -2.98 -6.64 -3.93
CA LEU A 129 -2.62 -6.52 -5.35
C LEU A 129 -3.38 -7.52 -6.24
N GLU A 130 -3.50 -8.76 -5.79
CA GLU A 130 -4.17 -9.84 -6.52
C GLU A 130 -5.70 -9.77 -6.56
N ARG A 131 -6.30 -8.82 -5.84
CA ARG A 131 -7.75 -8.57 -5.83
C ARG A 131 -8.13 -7.27 -6.53
N CYS A 132 -7.17 -6.66 -7.23
CA CYS A 132 -7.43 -5.57 -8.14
C CYS A 132 -8.00 -6.10 -9.46
N SER A 133 -8.95 -5.39 -10.07
CA SER A 133 -9.51 -5.79 -11.38
C SER A 133 -8.66 -5.30 -12.55
N ILE A 134 -7.65 -4.47 -12.28
CA ILE A 134 -6.69 -3.95 -13.24
C ILE A 134 -5.66 -5.04 -13.54
N ASN A 135 -5.21 -5.14 -14.79
CA ASN A 135 -4.14 -6.07 -15.13
C ASN A 135 -2.83 -5.71 -14.39
N LEU A 136 -2.00 -6.72 -14.11
CA LEU A 136 -0.79 -6.54 -13.32
C LEU A 136 0.23 -5.62 -13.99
N GLU A 137 0.28 -5.59 -15.32
CA GLU A 137 1.25 -4.77 -16.05
C GLU A 137 0.99 -3.27 -15.87
N ASP A 138 -0.26 -2.87 -15.93
CA ASP A 138 -0.67 -1.48 -15.73
C ASP A 138 -0.43 -1.07 -14.27
N LEU A 139 -0.73 -1.95 -13.31
CA LEU A 139 -0.43 -1.72 -11.89
C LEU A 139 1.06 -1.55 -11.65
N PHE A 140 1.88 -2.40 -12.27
CA PHE A 140 3.33 -2.32 -12.25
C PHE A 140 3.83 -1.01 -12.87
N GLY A 141 3.24 -0.56 -13.99
CA GLY A 141 3.52 0.75 -14.56
C GLY A 141 3.23 1.90 -13.59
N ALA A 142 2.08 1.86 -12.92
CA ALA A 142 1.70 2.86 -11.91
C ALA A 142 2.64 2.85 -10.69
N ILE A 143 3.00 1.67 -10.17
CA ILE A 143 3.97 1.50 -9.07
C ILE A 143 5.33 2.06 -9.48
N ASN A 144 5.82 1.67 -10.66
CA ASN A 144 7.11 2.10 -11.19
C ASN A 144 7.19 3.63 -11.27
N LYS A 145 6.09 4.27 -11.67
CA LYS A 145 6.00 5.74 -11.70
C LYS A 145 6.24 6.38 -10.34
N TYR A 146 5.70 5.82 -9.26
CA TYR A 146 5.91 6.34 -7.91
C TYR A 146 7.37 6.19 -7.44
N VAL A 147 8.02 5.07 -7.74
CA VAL A 147 9.41 4.84 -7.32
C VAL A 147 10.41 5.64 -8.16
N GLU A 148 10.31 5.61 -9.49
CA GLU A 148 11.27 6.21 -10.41
C GLU A 148 11.10 7.73 -10.54
N HIS A 149 9.88 8.17 -10.87
CA HIS A 149 9.64 9.58 -11.20
C HIS A 149 9.38 10.44 -9.97
N HIS A 150 8.82 9.86 -8.91
CA HIS A 150 8.44 10.59 -7.70
C HIS A 150 9.35 10.32 -6.50
N GLY A 151 10.27 9.35 -6.60
CA GLY A 151 11.20 9.00 -5.51
C GLY A 151 10.50 8.45 -4.28
N CYS A 152 9.28 7.94 -4.41
CA CYS A 152 8.54 7.36 -3.30
C CYS A 152 9.16 6.04 -2.86
N LYS A 153 9.06 5.76 -1.56
CA LYS A 153 9.21 4.41 -1.02
C LYS A 153 7.91 3.67 -1.22
N VAL A 154 7.95 2.48 -1.79
CA VAL A 154 6.76 1.68 -2.10
C VAL A 154 6.93 0.26 -1.59
N ILE A 155 5.96 -0.19 -0.81
CA ILE A 155 5.81 -1.59 -0.41
C ILE A 155 4.53 -2.11 -1.05
N VAL A 156 4.60 -3.27 -1.67
CA VAL A 156 3.45 -3.96 -2.26
C VAL A 156 3.24 -5.25 -1.50
N ILE A 157 2.00 -5.51 -1.10
CA ILE A 157 1.60 -6.75 -0.44
C ILE A 157 0.80 -7.56 -1.45
N ALA A 158 1.18 -8.83 -1.62
CA ALA A 158 0.54 -9.72 -2.57
C ALA A 158 0.48 -11.16 -2.06
N HIS A 159 -0.40 -11.96 -2.66
CA HIS A 159 -0.41 -13.40 -2.50
C HIS A 159 0.68 -14.11 -3.35
N ASP A 160 1.25 -15.20 -2.83
CA ASP A 160 2.41 -15.91 -3.41
C ASP A 160 2.14 -16.45 -4.84
N ASP A 161 0.94 -17.00 -5.08
CA ASP A 161 0.65 -17.80 -6.28
C ASP A 161 0.00 -17.02 -7.44
N LYS A 162 -0.28 -15.72 -7.27
CA LYS A 162 -1.03 -14.93 -8.27
C LYS A 162 -0.19 -13.97 -9.10
N LEU A 163 1.13 -14.01 -8.90
CA LEU A 163 2.07 -13.25 -9.69
C LEU A 163 2.67 -14.19 -10.75
N ASN A 164 2.04 -14.27 -11.93
CA ASN A 164 2.46 -15.16 -13.05
C ASN A 164 3.97 -15.09 -13.36
N ASP A 165 4.56 -16.22 -13.75
CA ASP A 165 5.95 -16.34 -14.20
C ASP A 165 6.23 -15.53 -15.48
N GLU A 166 5.21 -15.25 -16.29
CA GLU A 166 5.32 -14.41 -17.50
C GLU A 166 5.73 -12.95 -17.22
N LEU A 167 5.53 -12.49 -15.98
CA LEU A 167 5.86 -11.11 -15.59
C LEU A 167 7.19 -11.00 -14.84
N THR A 168 8.01 -12.06 -14.83
CA THR A 168 9.26 -12.12 -14.06
C THR A 168 10.18 -10.95 -14.39
N ASP A 169 10.41 -10.66 -15.68
CA ASP A 169 11.26 -9.53 -16.10
C ASP A 169 10.74 -8.16 -15.62
N LYS A 170 9.42 -7.95 -15.64
CA LYS A 170 8.81 -6.70 -15.16
C LYS A 170 8.88 -6.62 -13.64
N LYS A 171 8.69 -7.74 -12.94
CA LYS A 171 8.85 -7.82 -11.49
C LYS A 171 10.27 -7.51 -11.07
N GLU A 172 11.28 -8.10 -11.72
CA GLU A 172 12.69 -7.88 -11.39
C GLU A 172 13.10 -6.41 -11.58
N LYS A 173 12.56 -5.74 -12.61
CA LYS A 173 12.83 -4.32 -12.85
C LYS A 173 12.23 -3.39 -11.79
N ILE A 174 11.10 -3.76 -11.21
CA ILE A 174 10.35 -2.89 -10.28
C ILE A 174 10.68 -3.23 -8.83
N PHE A 175 10.76 -4.52 -8.53
CA PHE A 175 10.96 -5.04 -7.19
C PHE A 175 12.41 -5.43 -6.98
N GLY A 176 13.17 -4.53 -6.34
CA GLY A 176 14.56 -4.80 -5.96
C GLY A 176 14.68 -5.81 -4.81
N GLN A 177 13.58 -6.07 -4.10
CA GLN A 177 13.52 -7.13 -3.10
C GLN A 177 12.12 -7.76 -3.03
N VAL A 178 12.12 -9.08 -2.95
CA VAL A 178 10.95 -9.89 -2.60
C VAL A 178 11.20 -10.55 -1.25
N ILE A 179 10.23 -10.44 -0.33
CA ILE A 179 10.32 -11.00 1.01
C ILE A 179 9.05 -11.80 1.28
N LYS A 180 9.22 -13.07 1.67
CA LYS A 180 8.12 -13.95 2.03
C LYS A 180 7.83 -13.85 3.53
N VAL A 181 6.57 -13.68 3.89
CA VAL A 181 6.10 -13.68 5.29
C VAL A 181 5.94 -15.12 5.76
N THR A 182 6.55 -15.43 6.90
CA THR A 182 6.35 -16.69 7.61
C THR A 182 5.18 -16.54 8.59
N PRO A 183 4.24 -17.51 8.65
CA PRO A 183 3.15 -17.47 9.62
C PRO A 183 3.66 -17.44 11.06
N ASP A 184 3.11 -16.53 11.87
CA ASP A 184 3.37 -16.46 13.31
C ASP A 184 2.22 -17.16 14.07
N ILE A 185 2.29 -18.49 14.13
CA ILE A 185 1.21 -19.32 14.69
C ILE A 185 1.06 -19.09 16.20
N GLU A 186 2.16 -19.05 16.94
CA GLU A 186 2.15 -18.83 18.39
C GLU A 186 1.63 -17.44 18.73
N GLY A 187 2.11 -16.39 18.05
CA GLY A 187 1.60 -15.03 18.23
C GLY A 187 0.11 -14.91 17.95
N ALA A 188 -0.37 -15.54 16.86
CA ALA A 188 -1.79 -15.56 16.52
C ALA A 188 -2.62 -16.32 17.57
N PHE A 189 -2.15 -17.48 18.02
CA PHE A 189 -2.82 -18.28 19.05
C PHE A 189 -2.92 -17.53 20.38
N ASN A 190 -1.81 -16.95 20.85
CA ASN A 190 -1.77 -16.17 22.09
C ASN A 190 -2.70 -14.95 22.01
N GLN A 191 -2.72 -14.25 20.87
CA GLN A 191 -3.64 -13.13 20.67
C GLN A 191 -5.10 -13.59 20.68
N PHE A 192 -5.42 -14.72 20.05
CA PHE A 192 -6.76 -15.30 20.05
C PHE A 192 -7.22 -15.62 21.47
N ILE A 193 -6.41 -16.34 22.25
CA ILE A 193 -6.70 -16.70 23.65
C ILE A 193 -6.87 -15.44 24.52
N SER A 194 -6.03 -14.41 24.33
CA SER A 194 -6.14 -13.17 25.10
C SER A 194 -7.43 -12.38 24.83
N LYS A 195 -8.03 -12.56 23.65
CA LYS A 195 -9.25 -11.84 23.21
C LYS A 195 -10.52 -12.66 23.40
N SER A 196 -10.43 -13.98 23.50
CA SER A 196 -11.57 -14.82 23.86
C SER A 196 -11.84 -14.69 25.35
N LYS A 197 -12.96 -14.05 25.72
CA LYS A 197 -13.50 -14.21 27.07
C LYS A 197 -13.81 -15.70 27.24
N ALA A 198 -13.32 -16.31 28.31
CA ALA A 198 -13.78 -17.64 28.69
C ALA A 198 -15.31 -17.63 28.70
N PRO A 199 -15.99 -18.56 28.01
CA PRO A 199 -17.44 -18.65 28.11
C PRO A 199 -17.77 -18.81 29.60
N ILE A 200 -18.56 -17.87 30.13
CA ILE A 200 -19.12 -18.02 31.46
C ILE A 200 -20.06 -19.21 31.33
N ALA A 201 -19.67 -20.35 31.90
CA ALA A 201 -20.55 -21.50 31.99
C ALA A 201 -21.79 -21.06 32.80
N PHE A 202 -22.97 -21.18 32.18
CA PHE A 202 -24.26 -20.99 32.84
C PHE A 202 -24.56 -22.18 33.75
#